data_AF-A0A3B1DM50-F1
#
_entry.id   AF-A0A3B1DM50-F1
#
_cell.length_a   1.000
_cell.length_b   1.000
_cell.length_c   1.000
_cell.angle_alpha   90.00
_cell.angle_beta   90.00
_cell.angle_gamma   90.00
#
_symmetry.space_group_name_H-M   'P 1'
#
loop_
_entity.id
_entity.type
_entity.pdbx_description
1 polymer ?
#
loop_
_entity_poly.entity_id
_entity_poly.type
_entity_poly.pdbx_seq_one_letter_code
_entity_poly.pdbx_strand_id
1 'polypeptide(L)'
;ESVKEAEIFLEDRIDSKRHLQRVYKLITGFETPYGLELLASVHWVAKDSNNTLEKVIVGVKGWNERKLKLMKESHIEKAYQTLKKGAWI
;
A
#
# COMPACT_ATOMS: atom_id res chain seq x y z
N GLU A 1 17.91 15.59 -16.97
CA GLU A 1 16.91 16.64 -17.27
C GLU A 1 15.51 16.28 -16.81
N SER A 2 15.01 15.06 -17.04
CA SER A 2 13.61 14.69 -16.81
C SER A 2 13.06 14.83 -15.38
N VAL A 3 13.90 14.72 -14.33
CA VAL A 3 13.45 14.94 -12.94
C VAL A 3 13.12 16.40 -12.68
N LYS A 4 13.99 17.32 -13.15
CA LYS A 4 13.76 18.77 -13.02
C LYS A 4 12.51 19.20 -13.78
N GLU A 5 12.29 18.68 -14.97
CA GLU A 5 11.08 18.96 -15.75
C GLU A 5 9.80 18.50 -15.02
N ALA A 6 9.84 17.33 -14.38
CA ALA A 6 8.73 16.83 -13.57
C ALA A 6 8.49 17.69 -12.32
N GLU A 7 9.55 18.18 -11.67
CA GLU A 7 9.46 19.09 -10.52
C GLU A 7 8.84 20.43 -10.90
N ILE A 8 9.27 21.03 -12.03
CA ILE A 8 8.73 22.27 -12.58
C ILE A 8 7.25 22.09 -12.97
N PHE A 9 6.89 20.97 -13.61
CA PHE A 9 5.51 20.67 -13.96
C PHE A 9 4.57 20.60 -12.73
N LEU A 10 5.10 20.16 -11.59
CA LEU A 10 4.36 20.06 -10.34
C LEU A 10 4.39 21.36 -9.51
N GLU A 11 5.11 22.40 -9.94
CA GLU A 11 5.46 23.56 -9.10
C GLU A 11 4.23 24.21 -8.46
N ASP A 12 3.20 24.49 -9.26
CA ASP A 12 1.94 25.10 -8.83
C ASP A 12 0.82 24.10 -8.47
N ARG A 13 1.13 22.79 -8.48
CA ARG A 13 0.16 21.71 -8.26
C ARG A 13 0.27 21.16 -6.83
N ILE A 14 -0.11 21.99 -5.86
CA ILE A 14 0.02 21.69 -4.42
C ILE A 14 -0.66 20.36 -4.04
N ASP A 15 -1.88 20.11 -4.53
CA ASP A 15 -2.61 18.87 -4.23
C ASP A 15 -1.92 17.63 -4.81
N SER A 16 -1.38 17.72 -6.03
CA SER A 16 -0.62 16.63 -6.66
C SER A 16 0.65 16.32 -5.88
N LYS A 17 1.40 17.35 -5.47
CA LYS A 17 2.58 17.19 -4.60
C LYS A 17 2.21 16.52 -3.27
N ARG A 18 1.09 16.93 -2.65
CA ARG A 18 0.59 16.34 -1.40
C ARG A 18 0.23 14.87 -1.57
N HIS A 19 -0.50 14.51 -2.63
CA HIS A 19 -0.86 13.12 -2.90
C HIS A 19 0.37 12.27 -3.19
N LEU A 20 1.31 12.77 -4.00
CA LEU A 20 2.56 12.10 -4.30
C LEU A 20 3.38 11.84 -3.03
N GLN A 21 3.54 12.84 -2.16
CA GLN A 21 4.23 12.67 -0.88
C GLN A 21 3.52 11.67 0.03
N ARG A 22 2.18 11.66 0.04
CA ARG A 22 1.41 10.72 0.85
C ARG A 22 1.62 9.28 0.38
N VAL A 23 1.63 9.04 -0.94
CA VAL A 23 1.92 7.73 -1.54
C VAL A 23 3.38 7.34 -1.30
N TYR A 24 4.32 8.27 -1.50
CA TYR A 24 5.75 8.02 -1.23
C TYR A 24 5.99 7.53 0.20
N LYS A 25 5.38 8.20 1.18
CA LYS A 25 5.44 7.78 2.59
C LYS A 25 4.81 6.41 2.83
N LEU A 26 3.74 6.07 2.11
CA LEU A 26 3.09 4.76 2.23
C LEU A 26 3.97 3.63 1.68
N ILE A 27 4.58 3.84 0.52
CA ILE A 27 5.33 2.79 -0.17
C ILE A 27 6.77 2.65 0.32
N THR A 28 7.24 3.53 1.20
CA THR A 28 8.59 3.45 1.78
C THR A 28 8.76 2.13 2.54
N GLY A 29 9.71 1.30 2.12
CA GLY A 29 9.92 -0.07 2.62
C GLY A 29 9.08 -1.16 1.91
N PHE A 30 8.33 -0.80 0.87
CA PHE A 30 7.48 -1.68 0.05
C PHE A 30 7.68 -1.47 -1.46
N GLU A 31 8.80 -0.89 -1.89
CA GLU A 31 9.02 -0.39 -3.25
C GLU A 31 9.19 -1.50 -4.30
N THR A 32 9.42 -2.74 -3.86
CA THR A 32 9.52 -3.89 -4.76
C THR A 32 8.16 -4.25 -5.36
N PRO A 33 8.10 -4.94 -6.52
CA PRO A 33 6.83 -5.41 -7.09
C PRO A 33 5.99 -6.21 -6.09
N TYR A 34 6.64 -7.07 -5.29
CA TYR A 34 5.98 -7.81 -4.22
C TYR A 34 5.43 -6.90 -3.12
N GLY A 35 6.20 -5.92 -2.66
CA GLY A 35 5.80 -4.99 -1.60
C GLY A 35 4.59 -4.14 -2.00
N LEU A 36 4.59 -3.61 -3.22
CA LEU A 36 3.47 -2.85 -3.77
C LEU A 36 2.23 -3.73 -3.93
N GLU A 37 2.40 -4.96 -4.45
CA GLU A 37 1.28 -5.90 -4.59
C GLU A 37 0.67 -6.27 -3.23
N LEU A 38 1.52 -6.50 -2.23
CA LEU A 38 1.10 -6.79 -0.86
C LEU A 38 0.30 -5.62 -0.27
N LEU A 39 0.84 -4.39 -0.32
CA LEU A 39 0.14 -3.19 0.17
C LEU A 39 -1.22 -3.02 -0.51
N ALA A 40 -1.28 -3.11 -1.83
CA ALA A 40 -2.51 -2.98 -2.59
C ALA A 40 -3.52 -4.07 -2.21
N SER A 41 -3.06 -5.31 -2.03
CA SER A 41 -3.92 -6.43 -1.69
C SER A 41 -4.50 -6.32 -0.29
N VAL A 42 -3.67 -5.94 0.69
CA VAL A 42 -4.11 -5.71 2.07
C VAL A 42 -5.08 -4.54 2.15
N HIS A 43 -4.78 -3.42 1.51
CA HIS A 43 -5.64 -2.24 1.49
C HIS A 43 -7.02 -2.53 0.89
N TRP A 44 -7.07 -3.29 -0.21
CA TRP A 44 -8.33 -3.71 -0.83
C TRP A 44 -9.19 -4.53 0.14
N VAL A 45 -8.62 -5.60 0.72
CA VAL A 45 -9.36 -6.48 1.63
C VAL A 45 -9.79 -5.75 2.91
N ALA A 46 -8.94 -4.87 3.45
CA ALA A 46 -9.23 -4.11 4.67
C ALA A 46 -10.52 -3.29 4.54
N LYS A 47 -10.70 -2.58 3.42
CA LYS A 47 -11.90 -1.77 3.15
C LYS A 47 -13.21 -2.55 3.24
N ASP A 48 -13.21 -3.83 2.89
CA ASP A 48 -14.40 -4.68 2.88
C ASP A 48 -14.57 -5.53 4.15
N SER A 49 -13.58 -5.58 5.04
CA SER A 49 -13.50 -6.56 6.14
C SER A 49 -13.74 -5.98 7.53
N ASN A 50 -14.43 -4.84 7.64
CA ASN A 50 -14.54 -4.04 8.88
C ASN A 50 -13.17 -3.71 9.50
N ASN A 51 -12.08 -3.72 8.71
CA ASN A 51 -10.73 -3.41 9.14
C ASN A 51 -10.25 -4.19 10.38
N THR A 52 -10.53 -5.50 10.51
CA THR A 52 -9.88 -6.34 11.54
C THR A 52 -8.74 -7.13 10.92
N LEU A 53 -7.58 -7.19 11.59
CA LEU A 53 -6.38 -7.86 11.06
C LEU A 53 -6.65 -9.33 10.71
N GLU A 54 -7.41 -10.04 11.52
CA GLU A 54 -7.73 -11.46 11.33
C GLU A 54 -8.50 -11.67 10.02
N LYS A 55 -9.55 -10.87 9.78
CA LYS A 55 -10.32 -10.93 8.54
C LYS A 55 -9.50 -10.52 7.33
N VAL A 56 -8.58 -9.57 7.49
CA VAL A 56 -7.66 -9.16 6.42
C VAL A 56 -6.71 -10.30 6.05
N ILE A 57 -6.12 -10.98 7.03
CA ILE A 57 -5.26 -12.15 6.80
C ILE A 57 -6.03 -13.24 6.05
N VAL A 58 -7.23 -13.58 6.53
CA VAL A 58 -8.09 -14.60 5.89
C VAL A 58 -8.45 -14.19 4.46
N GLY A 59 -8.86 -12.95 4.25
CA GLY A 59 -9.26 -12.45 2.93
C GLY A 59 -8.10 -12.40 1.93
N VAL A 60 -6.92 -11.93 2.35
CA VAL A 60 -5.72 -11.91 1.48
C VAL A 60 -5.29 -13.33 1.12
N LYS A 61 -5.29 -14.25 2.09
CA LYS A 61 -4.96 -15.66 1.85
C LYS A 61 -5.99 -16.39 0.98
N GLY A 62 -7.26 -15.99 1.04
CA GLY A 62 -8.34 -16.58 0.26
C GLY A 62 -8.42 -16.13 -1.20
N TRP A 63 -7.56 -15.19 -1.65
CA TRP A 63 -7.73 -14.57 -2.96
C TRP A 63 -7.29 -15.48 -4.12
N ASN A 64 -6.11 -16.10 -4.05
CA ASN A 64 -5.64 -17.11 -4.99
C ASN A 64 -4.43 -17.87 -4.44
N GLU A 65 -4.10 -19.02 -5.05
CA GLU A 65 -2.99 -19.87 -4.62
C GLU A 65 -1.62 -19.17 -4.60
N ARG A 66 -1.36 -18.28 -5.57
CA ARG A 66 -0.08 -17.56 -5.63
C ARG A 66 0.08 -16.64 -4.42
N LYS A 67 -0.94 -15.83 -4.12
CA LYS A 67 -0.94 -14.91 -2.96
C LYS A 67 -0.87 -15.69 -1.65
N LEU A 68 -1.59 -16.80 -1.54
CA LEU A 68 -1.50 -17.70 -0.38
C LEU A 68 -0.06 -18.17 -0.11
N LYS A 69 0.68 -18.56 -1.15
CA LYS A 69 2.06 -19.05 -1.04
C LYS A 69 3.07 -17.92 -0.78
N LEU A 70 2.88 -16.74 -1.37
CA LEU A 70 3.85 -15.64 -1.32
C LEU A 70 3.61 -14.65 -0.16
N MET A 71 2.36 -14.40 0.23
CA MET A 71 1.99 -13.39 1.24
C MET A 71 1.90 -14.03 2.62
N LYS A 72 3.04 -14.10 3.30
CA LYS A 72 3.12 -14.58 4.69
C LYS A 72 2.30 -13.69 5.62
N GLU A 73 1.74 -14.27 6.68
CA GLU A 73 0.91 -13.53 7.66
C GLU A 73 1.66 -12.35 8.26
N SER A 74 2.94 -12.53 8.62
CA SER A 74 3.78 -11.46 9.15
C SER A 74 3.96 -10.29 8.17
N HIS A 75 3.98 -10.56 6.87
CA HIS A 75 4.04 -9.52 5.85
C HIS A 75 2.70 -8.79 5.73
N ILE A 76 1.60 -9.53 5.75
CA ILE A 76 0.23 -8.98 5.73
C ILE A 76 0.02 -8.08 6.95
N GLU A 77 0.40 -8.53 8.14
CA GLU A 77 0.35 -7.75 9.37
C GLU A 77 1.15 -6.46 9.25
N LYS A 78 2.40 -6.53 8.76
CA LYS A 78 3.24 -5.34 8.59
C LYS A 78 2.62 -4.33 7.61
N ALA A 79 2.06 -4.81 6.51
CA ALA A 79 1.36 -3.97 5.53
C ALA A 79 0.10 -3.33 6.14
N TYR A 80 -0.69 -4.11 6.88
CA TYR A 80 -1.90 -3.65 7.57
C TYR A 80 -1.59 -2.55 8.59
N GLN A 81 -0.56 -2.74 9.43
CA GLN A 81 -0.13 -1.73 10.40
C GLN A 81 0.37 -0.46 9.71
N THR A 82 1.09 -0.58 8.59
CA THR A 82 1.55 0.56 7.79
C THR A 82 0.37 1.36 7.24
N LEU A 83 -0.63 0.69 6.67
CA LEU A 83 -1.84 1.31 6.14
C LEU A 83 -2.64 2.02 7.23
N LYS A 84 -2.83 1.35 8.39
CA LYS A 84 -3.53 1.91 9.55
C LYS A 84 -2.82 3.14 10.10
N LYS A 85 -1.48 3.09 10.25
CA LYS A 85 -0.67 4.23 10.71
C LYS A 85 -0.75 5.42 9.75
N GLY A 86 -0.87 5.16 8.45
CA GLY A 86 -1.01 6.20 7.42
C GLY A 86 -2.43 6.69 7.16
N ALA A 87 -3.42 6.25 7.96
CA ALA A 87 -4.84 6.54 7.79
C ALA A 87 -5.34 6.24 6.35
N TRP A 88 -4.89 5.11 5.80
CA TRP A 88 -5.37 4.58 4.51
C TRP A 88 -6.50 3.57 4.66
N ILE A 89 -6.62 2.98 5.85
CA ILE A 89 -7.67 2.04 6.29
C ILE A 89 -8.11 2.41 7.70
#